data_AF-A0AAJ2GEQ1-F1
#
_entry.id   AF-A0AAJ2GEQ1-F1
#
_cell.length_a   1.000
_cell.length_b   1.000
_cell.length_c   1.000
_cell.angle_alpha   90.00
_cell.angle_beta   90.00
_cell.angle_gamma   90.00
#
_symmetry.space_group_name_H-M   'P 1'
#
loop_
_entity.id
_entity.type
_entity.pdbx_description
1 polymer ?
#
loop_
_entity_poly.entity_id
_entity_poly.type
_entity_poly.pdbx_seq_one_letter_code
_entity_poly.pdbx_strand_id
1 'polypeptide(L)'
;MAKKDKIVICDTNIWYAIAEGQINEKDFEDCHLIGTFVSAYEFHKTDAMVKKPEIWKDAIRAFHKYSDRFKMEDPDNYLRTMSGQKVNNNIEKSIFGALLTGPEVLDTADVIQLQADIYSTRAMLKKDETEFMNHLRSEQQKFEQFDKLRESLAHKKNHGAFFEESTKPILTFLSRYENIDWKNVDLWANTFNQWMILLARDLHIKLKVNDFNDIMNLIYVKPGTMYWTRDLVRTVPLIKAAGLGHYLLER
;
A
#
# COMPACT_ATOMS: atom_id res chain seq x y z
N MET A 1 -19.59 25.36 2.91
CA MET A 1 -18.68 24.19 2.77
C MET A 1 -18.40 23.66 4.15
N ALA A 2 -18.66 22.38 4.41
CA ALA A 2 -18.28 21.75 5.67
C ALA A 2 -16.76 21.86 5.86
N LYS A 3 -16.32 22.02 7.11
CA LYS A 3 -14.89 22.09 7.41
C LYS A 3 -14.32 20.67 7.32
N LYS A 4 -13.39 20.45 6.41
CA LYS A 4 -12.64 19.19 6.35
C LYS A 4 -11.64 19.18 7.49
N ASP A 5 -11.79 18.25 8.42
CA ASP A 5 -10.99 18.19 9.65
C ASP A 5 -10.14 16.91 9.74
N LYS A 6 -10.40 15.89 8.91
CA LYS A 6 -9.68 14.60 8.93
C LYS A 6 -8.84 14.41 7.69
N ILE A 7 -7.61 13.93 7.84
CA ILE A 7 -6.78 13.52 6.70
C ILE A 7 -6.92 12.00 6.52
N VAL A 8 -7.23 11.57 5.30
CA VAL A 8 -7.52 10.16 4.99
C VAL A 8 -6.64 9.72 3.83
N ILE A 9 -5.78 8.73 4.07
CA ILE A 9 -5.06 8.02 3.03
C ILE A 9 -6.02 6.98 2.44
N CYS A 10 -6.26 7.06 1.13
CA CYS A 10 -7.19 6.17 0.46
C CYS A 10 -6.47 5.02 -0.23
N ASP A 11 -7.06 3.84 -0.10
CA ASP A 11 -6.74 2.68 -0.92
C ASP A 11 -7.33 2.80 -2.34
N THR A 12 -6.84 2.01 -3.30
CA THR A 12 -7.28 2.08 -4.71
C THR A 12 -8.76 1.78 -4.86
N ASN A 13 -9.25 0.80 -4.08
CA ASN A 13 -10.66 0.37 -4.11
C ASN A 13 -11.64 1.47 -3.68
N ILE A 14 -11.19 2.49 -2.95
CA ILE A 14 -12.03 3.64 -2.56
C ILE A 14 -12.36 4.48 -3.78
N TRP A 15 -11.39 4.73 -4.65
CA TRP A 15 -11.60 5.52 -5.87
C TRP A 15 -12.56 4.84 -6.83
N TYR A 16 -12.44 3.51 -6.98
CA TYR A 16 -13.42 2.71 -7.72
C TYR A 16 -14.81 2.78 -7.10
N ALA A 17 -14.91 2.63 -5.78
CA ALA A 17 -16.19 2.71 -5.10
C ALA A 17 -16.87 4.08 -5.20
N ILE A 18 -16.11 5.17 -5.19
CA ILE A 18 -16.63 6.52 -5.44
C ILE A 18 -17.12 6.64 -6.89
N ALA A 19 -16.33 6.18 -7.87
CA ALA A 19 -16.68 6.20 -9.28
C ALA A 19 -17.97 5.42 -9.59
N GLU A 20 -18.15 4.27 -8.94
CA GLU A 20 -19.33 3.42 -9.08
C GLU A 20 -20.53 3.89 -8.24
N GLY A 21 -20.42 5.03 -7.54
CA GLY A 21 -21.49 5.59 -6.70
C GLY A 21 -21.80 4.81 -5.43
N GLN A 22 -20.92 3.88 -5.05
CA GLN A 22 -21.05 3.10 -3.81
C GLN A 22 -20.61 3.92 -2.58
N ILE A 23 -19.75 4.91 -2.79
CA ILE A 23 -19.37 5.93 -1.80
C ILE A 23 -19.77 7.29 -2.37
N ASN A 24 -20.57 8.04 -1.62
CA ASN A 24 -21.08 9.35 -2.00
C ASN A 24 -20.26 10.48 -1.36
N GLU A 25 -20.33 11.69 -1.93
CA GLU A 25 -19.60 12.86 -1.39
C GLU A 25 -19.90 13.14 0.10
N LYS A 26 -21.13 12.84 0.55
CA LYS A 26 -21.53 12.96 1.97
C LYS A 26 -20.75 12.03 2.89
N ASP A 27 -20.27 10.89 2.39
CA ASP A 27 -19.52 9.91 3.17
C ASP A 27 -18.09 10.39 3.47
N PHE A 28 -17.65 11.48 2.85
CA PHE A 28 -16.30 12.03 3.03
C PHE A 28 -16.24 13.57 3.00
N GLU A 29 -17.36 14.26 3.19
CA GLU A 29 -17.42 15.73 3.14
C GLU A 29 -16.58 16.42 4.23
N ASP A 30 -16.32 15.74 5.35
CA ASP A 30 -15.46 16.16 6.45
C ASP A 30 -13.99 15.69 6.31
N CYS A 31 -13.64 15.04 5.20
CA CYS A 31 -12.35 14.40 4.97
C CYS A 31 -11.54 15.08 3.86
N HIS A 32 -10.23 15.22 4.09
CA HIS A 32 -9.23 15.44 3.07
C HIS A 32 -8.74 14.09 2.54
N LEU A 33 -9.15 13.73 1.33
CA LEU A 33 -8.75 12.46 0.72
C LEU A 33 -7.37 12.61 0.09
N ILE A 34 -6.50 11.65 0.36
CA ILE A 34 -5.13 11.63 -0.15
C ILE A 34 -4.94 10.36 -0.97
N GLY A 35 -4.63 10.55 -2.24
CA GLY A 35 -4.14 9.48 -3.12
C GLY A 35 -2.65 9.18 -2.86
N THR A 36 -2.24 7.96 -3.15
CA THR A 36 -0.84 7.52 -2.98
C THR A 36 -0.28 6.92 -4.25
N PHE A 37 1.04 6.86 -4.34
CA PHE A 37 1.76 6.18 -5.41
C PHE A 37 1.20 4.78 -5.63
N VAL A 38 0.89 4.04 -4.55
CA VAL A 38 0.33 2.69 -4.66
C VAL A 38 -1.01 2.71 -5.39
N SER A 39 -1.91 3.65 -5.08
CA SER A 39 -3.17 3.77 -5.81
C SER A 39 -2.98 4.05 -7.29
N ALA A 40 -2.11 5.01 -7.59
CA ALA A 40 -1.80 5.36 -8.97
C ALA A 40 -1.13 4.19 -9.71
N TYR A 41 -0.25 3.46 -9.03
CA TYR A 41 0.41 2.28 -9.57
C TYR A 41 -0.56 1.13 -9.84
N GLU A 42 -1.55 0.94 -8.99
CA GLU A 42 -2.58 -0.08 -9.17
C GLU A 42 -3.54 0.24 -10.32
N PHE A 43 -3.86 1.52 -10.56
CA PHE A 43 -4.58 1.90 -11.77
C PHE A 43 -3.86 1.48 -13.05
N HIS A 44 -2.53 1.44 -13.04
CA HIS A 44 -1.77 0.94 -14.18
C HIS A 44 -1.74 -0.59 -14.27
N LYS A 45 -1.77 -1.29 -13.12
CA LYS A 45 -1.66 -2.77 -13.03
C LYS A 45 -2.99 -3.51 -13.20
N THR A 46 -4.12 -2.83 -13.06
CA THR A 46 -5.43 -3.47 -13.09
C THR A 46 -5.84 -3.97 -14.48
N ASP A 47 -6.36 -5.18 -14.53
CA ASP A 47 -7.05 -5.73 -15.71
C ASP A 47 -8.25 -4.86 -16.12
N ALA A 48 -8.81 -4.06 -15.20
CA ALA A 48 -9.93 -3.18 -15.49
C ALA A 48 -9.60 -2.18 -16.60
N MET A 49 -8.34 -1.77 -16.74
CA MET A 49 -7.91 -0.88 -17.81
C MET A 49 -8.22 -1.44 -19.21
N VAL A 50 -8.15 -2.78 -19.38
CA VAL A 50 -8.45 -3.46 -20.66
C VAL A 50 -9.86 -4.01 -20.68
N LYS A 51 -10.30 -4.65 -19.59
CA LYS A 51 -11.58 -5.38 -19.54
C LYS A 51 -12.78 -4.47 -19.28
N LYS A 52 -12.57 -3.36 -18.58
CA LYS A 52 -13.61 -2.41 -18.14
C LYS A 52 -13.08 -0.96 -18.18
N PRO A 53 -12.62 -0.48 -19.36
CA PRO A 53 -11.90 0.79 -19.48
C PRO A 53 -12.70 1.98 -18.96
N GLU A 54 -14.02 1.98 -19.11
CA GLU A 54 -14.87 3.07 -18.59
C GLU A 54 -14.86 3.14 -17.06
N ILE A 55 -14.95 2.01 -16.36
CA ILE A 55 -14.86 1.98 -14.89
C ILE A 55 -13.48 2.45 -14.44
N TRP A 56 -12.42 2.05 -15.15
CA TRP A 56 -11.06 2.51 -14.89
C TRP A 56 -10.93 4.03 -15.10
N LYS A 57 -11.47 4.58 -16.21
CA LYS A 57 -11.49 6.02 -16.48
C LYS A 57 -12.25 6.76 -15.40
N ASP A 58 -13.42 6.28 -14.99
CA ASP A 58 -14.23 6.89 -13.93
C ASP A 58 -13.53 6.87 -12.57
N ALA A 59 -12.81 5.79 -12.24
CA ALA A 59 -11.98 5.73 -11.03
C ALA A 59 -10.85 6.77 -11.06
N ILE A 60 -10.20 6.97 -12.20
CA ILE A 60 -9.21 8.04 -12.39
C ILE A 60 -9.87 9.42 -12.28
N ARG A 61 -11.05 9.62 -12.88
CA ARG A 61 -11.81 10.88 -12.73
C ARG A 61 -12.14 11.15 -11.26
N ALA A 62 -12.58 10.13 -10.52
CA ALA A 62 -12.86 10.24 -9.09
C ALA A 62 -11.59 10.58 -8.29
N PHE A 63 -10.47 9.92 -8.58
CA PHE A 63 -9.17 10.23 -7.99
C PHE A 63 -8.81 11.71 -8.21
N HIS A 64 -8.89 12.21 -9.43
CA HIS A 64 -8.60 13.61 -9.76
C HIS A 64 -9.56 14.60 -9.12
N LYS A 65 -10.86 14.28 -9.15
CA LYS A 65 -11.91 15.19 -8.66
C LYS A 65 -11.86 15.34 -7.15
N TYR A 66 -11.65 14.24 -6.41
CA TYR A 66 -11.86 14.20 -4.97
C TYR A 66 -10.59 14.13 -4.12
N SER A 67 -9.44 13.78 -4.72
CA SER A 67 -8.17 13.81 -4.00
C SER A 67 -7.72 15.25 -3.77
N ASP A 68 -7.55 15.64 -2.50
CA ASP A 68 -7.01 16.94 -2.14
C ASP A 68 -5.49 17.00 -2.34
N ARG A 69 -4.80 15.84 -2.22
CA ARG A 69 -3.33 15.73 -2.33
C ARG A 69 -2.91 14.35 -2.84
N PHE A 70 -1.75 14.30 -3.48
CA PHE A 70 -1.15 13.06 -3.97
C PHE A 70 0.26 12.84 -3.39
N LYS A 71 0.49 11.69 -2.77
CA LYS A 71 1.82 11.21 -2.36
C LYS A 71 2.48 10.48 -3.53
N MET A 72 3.37 11.17 -4.25
CA MET A 72 3.97 10.68 -5.50
C MET A 72 5.16 9.77 -5.29
N GLU A 73 5.79 9.82 -4.12
CA GLU A 73 6.94 8.99 -3.79
C GLU A 73 6.49 7.53 -3.69
N ASP A 74 7.19 6.59 -4.33
CA ASP A 74 6.98 5.17 -4.06
C ASP A 74 7.35 4.83 -2.60
N PRO A 75 6.88 3.70 -2.06
CA PRO A 75 7.09 3.39 -0.64
C PRO A 75 8.56 3.36 -0.19
N ASP A 76 9.49 2.89 -1.04
CA ASP A 76 10.92 2.86 -0.69
C ASP A 76 11.50 4.27 -0.65
N ASN A 77 11.21 5.06 -1.69
CA ASN A 77 11.59 6.47 -1.74
C ASN A 77 10.97 7.28 -0.60
N TYR A 78 9.76 6.93 -0.16
CA TYR A 78 9.14 7.53 1.02
C TYR A 78 9.94 7.23 2.29
N LEU A 79 10.34 5.98 2.53
CA LEU A 79 11.23 5.61 3.66
C LEU A 79 12.58 6.34 3.61
N ARG A 80 13.17 6.48 2.41
CA ARG A 80 14.42 7.24 2.20
C ARG A 80 14.29 8.67 2.69
N THR A 81 13.23 9.36 2.26
CA THR A 81 13.01 10.76 2.64
C THR A 81 12.77 10.90 4.15
N MET A 82 12.05 9.96 4.76
CA MET A 82 11.85 9.93 6.22
C MET A 82 13.15 9.73 6.99
N SER A 83 14.10 9.01 6.39
CA SER A 83 15.45 8.80 6.94
C SER A 83 16.41 9.96 6.63
N GLY A 84 15.91 11.08 6.08
CA GLY A 84 16.69 12.28 5.77
C GLY A 84 17.46 12.22 4.45
N GLN A 85 17.27 11.18 3.63
CA GLN A 85 17.94 11.07 2.35
C GLN A 85 17.25 11.91 1.28
N LYS A 86 18.05 12.45 0.35
CA LYS A 86 17.53 13.09 -0.86
C LYS A 86 17.21 12.02 -1.89
N VAL A 87 16.03 12.12 -2.47
CA VAL A 87 15.53 11.16 -3.44
C VAL A 87 15.17 11.88 -4.74
N ASN A 88 15.43 11.22 -5.86
CA ASN A 88 15.06 11.70 -7.18
C ASN A 88 13.78 11.00 -7.66
N ASN A 89 12.67 11.73 -7.67
CA ASN A 89 11.36 11.19 -8.05
C ASN A 89 11.03 11.39 -9.55
N ASN A 90 12.05 11.48 -10.42
CA ASN A 90 11.83 11.80 -11.83
C ASN A 90 11.12 10.67 -12.59
N ILE A 91 11.35 9.41 -12.21
CA ILE A 91 10.74 8.24 -12.86
C ILE A 91 9.24 8.21 -12.54
N GLU A 92 8.90 8.44 -11.27
CA GLU A 92 7.54 8.52 -10.74
C GLU A 92 6.80 9.65 -11.44
N LYS A 93 7.39 10.85 -11.52
CA LYS A 93 6.78 11.97 -12.25
C LYS A 93 6.54 11.66 -13.72
N SER A 94 7.45 10.93 -14.38
CA SER A 94 7.29 10.54 -15.78
C SER A 94 6.19 9.49 -15.97
N ILE A 95 6.13 8.47 -15.10
CA ILE A 95 5.13 7.39 -15.15
C ILE A 95 3.74 7.93 -14.82
N PHE A 96 3.62 8.81 -13.82
CA PHE A 96 2.34 9.37 -13.42
C PHE A 96 1.94 10.61 -14.20
N GLY A 97 2.83 11.21 -14.99
CA GLY A 97 2.49 12.34 -15.85
C GLY A 97 1.26 12.06 -16.72
N ALA A 98 1.17 10.87 -17.31
CA ALA A 98 0.01 10.45 -18.12
C ALA A 98 -1.27 10.23 -17.29
N LEU A 99 -1.14 9.73 -16.06
CA LEU A 99 -2.28 9.59 -15.16
C LEU A 99 -2.73 10.97 -14.66
N LEU A 100 -1.80 11.92 -14.53
CA LEU A 100 -2.02 13.29 -14.06
C LEU A 100 -2.54 14.25 -15.13
N THR A 101 -2.36 13.94 -16.42
CA THR A 101 -2.90 14.73 -17.54
C THR A 101 -4.40 14.54 -17.76
N GLY A 102 -5.02 13.57 -17.07
CA GLY A 102 -6.45 13.30 -17.09
C GLY A 102 -6.86 12.22 -18.11
N PRO A 103 -7.91 11.43 -17.80
CA PRO A 103 -8.30 10.25 -18.59
C PRO A 103 -8.98 10.61 -19.93
N GLU A 104 -9.39 11.85 -20.11
CA GLU A 104 -10.02 12.38 -21.34
C GLU A 104 -9.04 12.43 -22.53
N VAL A 105 -7.73 12.44 -22.26
CA VAL A 105 -6.69 12.55 -23.30
C VAL A 105 -6.31 11.18 -23.86
N LEU A 106 -6.71 10.09 -23.20
CA LEU A 106 -6.28 8.73 -23.54
C LEU A 106 -7.37 7.99 -24.31
N ASP A 107 -7.12 7.72 -25.60
CA ASP A 107 -7.91 6.78 -26.37
C ASP A 107 -7.53 5.31 -26.05
N THR A 108 -8.24 4.34 -26.62
CA THR A 108 -7.97 2.92 -26.37
C THR A 108 -6.57 2.49 -26.83
N ALA A 109 -6.05 3.08 -27.90
CA ALA A 109 -4.71 2.79 -28.41
C ALA A 109 -3.64 3.39 -27.48
N ASP A 110 -3.86 4.59 -26.96
CA ASP A 110 -3.00 5.22 -25.95
C ASP A 110 -2.95 4.38 -24.68
N VAL A 111 -4.08 3.83 -24.23
CA VAL A 111 -4.16 2.92 -23.07
C VAL A 111 -3.35 1.64 -23.30
N ILE A 112 -3.43 1.06 -24.50
CA ILE A 112 -2.66 -0.14 -24.88
C ILE A 112 -1.16 0.17 -24.93
N GLN A 113 -0.78 1.32 -25.50
CA GLN A 113 0.63 1.74 -25.57
C GLN A 113 1.19 2.05 -24.19
N LEU A 114 0.44 2.77 -23.34
CA LEU A 114 0.79 2.98 -21.93
C LEU A 114 1.04 1.63 -21.25
N GLN A 115 0.17 0.64 -21.49
CA GLN A 115 0.32 -0.68 -20.93
C GLN A 115 1.65 -1.33 -21.37
N ALA A 116 2.01 -1.22 -22.65
CA ALA A 116 3.26 -1.75 -23.20
C ALA A 116 4.50 -1.05 -22.63
N ASP A 117 4.50 0.27 -22.56
CA ASP A 117 5.60 1.08 -22.00
C ASP A 117 5.79 0.78 -20.51
N ILE A 118 4.69 0.64 -19.79
CA ILE A 118 4.70 0.22 -18.39
C ILE A 118 5.17 -1.23 -18.27
N TYR A 119 4.80 -2.14 -19.17
CA TYR A 119 5.33 -3.53 -19.18
C TYR A 119 6.84 -3.59 -19.39
N SER A 120 7.40 -2.73 -20.23
CA SER A 120 8.85 -2.64 -20.42
C SER A 120 9.57 -2.11 -19.16
N THR A 121 8.98 -1.12 -18.49
CA THR A 121 9.48 -0.56 -17.22
C THR A 121 9.28 -1.54 -16.04
N ARG A 122 8.20 -2.34 -16.07
CA ARG A 122 7.83 -3.37 -15.08
C ARG A 122 8.82 -4.52 -14.98
N ALA A 123 9.58 -4.83 -16.03
CA ALA A 123 10.56 -5.90 -15.98
C ALA A 123 11.64 -5.65 -14.91
N MET A 124 11.90 -4.37 -14.59
CA MET A 124 12.85 -3.98 -13.55
C MET A 124 12.25 -4.06 -12.14
N LEU A 125 11.02 -3.55 -11.93
CA LEU A 125 10.37 -3.53 -10.60
C LEU A 125 9.79 -4.90 -10.16
N LYS A 126 9.31 -5.73 -11.08
CA LYS A 126 8.84 -7.10 -10.77
C LYS A 126 9.97 -8.00 -10.28
N LYS A 127 11.20 -7.73 -10.71
CA LYS A 127 12.39 -8.47 -10.27
C LYS A 127 12.57 -8.28 -8.78
N ASP A 128 12.47 -7.05 -8.28
CA ASP A 128 12.60 -6.74 -6.85
C ASP A 128 11.43 -7.29 -6.01
N GLU A 129 10.16 -7.19 -6.48
CA GLU A 129 9.01 -7.80 -5.79
C GLU A 129 9.13 -9.34 -5.72
N THR A 130 9.54 -9.98 -6.82
CA THR A 130 9.67 -11.44 -6.88
C THR A 130 10.88 -11.93 -6.10
N GLU A 131 12.02 -11.23 -6.20
CA GLU A 131 13.21 -11.49 -5.40
C GLU A 131 12.92 -11.29 -3.91
N PHE A 132 12.15 -10.27 -3.53
CA PHE A 132 11.68 -10.08 -2.16
C PHE A 132 10.84 -11.27 -1.69
N MET A 133 9.83 -11.67 -2.45
CA MET A 133 8.97 -12.80 -2.08
C MET A 133 9.73 -14.12 -2.01
N ASN A 134 10.71 -14.32 -2.90
CA ASN A 134 11.59 -15.47 -2.87
C ASN A 134 12.57 -15.41 -1.70
N HIS A 135 13.13 -14.25 -1.38
CA HIS A 135 13.98 -14.05 -0.23
C HIS A 135 13.21 -14.30 1.06
N LEU A 136 12.01 -13.72 1.20
CA LEU A 136 11.12 -13.95 2.34
C LEU A 136 10.80 -15.44 2.52
N ARG A 137 10.49 -16.16 1.42
CA ARG A 137 10.31 -17.63 1.46
C ARG A 137 11.59 -18.37 1.84
N SER A 138 12.74 -17.92 1.37
CA SER A 138 14.03 -18.53 1.71
C SER A 138 14.37 -18.31 3.18
N GLU A 139 14.10 -17.13 3.73
CA GLU A 139 14.27 -16.83 5.15
C GLU A 139 13.28 -17.63 5.99
N GLN A 140 12.01 -17.72 5.58
CA GLN A 140 11.00 -18.61 6.19
C GLN A 140 11.47 -20.06 6.28
N GLN A 141 12.14 -20.57 5.24
CA GLN A 141 12.69 -21.93 5.21
C GLN A 141 13.92 -22.10 6.10
N LYS A 142 14.72 -21.05 6.31
CA LYS A 142 15.91 -21.06 7.19
C LYS A 142 15.56 -21.01 8.67
N PHE A 143 14.36 -20.57 9.02
CA PHE A 143 13.91 -20.63 10.40
C PHE A 143 13.56 -22.07 10.82
N GLU A 144 14.54 -22.95 11.03
CA GLU A 144 14.30 -24.21 11.80
C GLU A 144 13.83 -23.90 13.25
N GLN A 145 14.06 -22.68 13.71
CA GLN A 145 13.50 -22.14 14.96
C GLN A 145 12.02 -21.71 14.81
N PHE A 146 11.41 -21.81 13.63
CA PHE A 146 10.02 -21.39 13.40
C PHE A 146 9.04 -22.18 14.24
N ASP A 147 9.25 -23.46 14.53
CA ASP A 147 8.30 -24.19 15.34
C ASP A 147 8.26 -23.63 16.77
N LYS A 148 9.42 -23.31 17.35
CA LYS A 148 9.53 -22.63 18.66
C LYS A 148 8.98 -21.20 18.60
N LEU A 149 9.21 -20.49 17.51
CA LEU A 149 8.66 -19.16 17.27
C LEU A 149 7.14 -19.20 17.06
N ARG A 150 6.61 -20.22 16.38
CA ARG A 150 5.19 -20.43 16.11
C ARG A 150 4.46 -20.76 17.41
N GLU A 151 5.05 -21.60 18.25
CA GLU A 151 4.62 -21.84 19.63
C GLU A 151 4.67 -20.55 20.46
N SER A 152 5.76 -19.78 20.41
CA SER A 152 5.88 -18.53 21.17
C SER A 152 4.89 -17.46 20.68
N LEU A 153 4.66 -17.36 19.38
CA LEU A 153 3.73 -16.44 18.74
C LEU A 153 2.27 -16.83 18.97
N ALA A 154 1.97 -18.06 19.38
CA ALA A 154 0.62 -18.46 19.81
C ALA A 154 0.11 -17.58 20.96
N HIS A 155 1.03 -17.02 21.76
CA HIS A 155 0.71 -16.09 22.84
C HIS A 155 0.85 -14.62 22.40
N LYS A 156 -0.26 -13.86 22.42
CA LYS A 156 -0.29 -12.44 22.03
C LYS A 156 0.74 -11.55 22.76
N LYS A 157 1.08 -11.87 24.01
CA LYS A 157 2.08 -11.14 24.81
C LYS A 157 3.48 -11.12 24.17
N ASN A 158 3.77 -12.04 23.27
CA ASN A 158 5.07 -12.16 22.61
C ASN A 158 5.15 -11.41 21.26
N HIS A 159 4.05 -10.78 20.81
CA HIS A 159 4.00 -10.10 19.50
C HIS A 159 4.90 -8.87 19.43
N GLY A 160 5.08 -8.15 20.55
CA GLY A 160 5.99 -7.01 20.64
C GLY A 160 7.47 -7.41 20.57
N ALA A 161 7.85 -8.50 21.25
CA ALA A 161 9.20 -9.06 21.16
C ALA A 161 9.51 -9.53 19.73
N PHE A 162 8.54 -10.16 19.06
CA PHE A 162 8.67 -10.56 17.66
C PHE A 162 8.91 -9.37 16.71
N PHE A 163 8.27 -8.23 16.98
CA PHE A 163 8.51 -7.04 16.18
C PHE A 163 9.97 -6.58 16.25
N GLU A 164 10.51 -6.42 17.46
CA GLU A 164 11.89 -5.95 17.67
C GLU A 164 12.94 -6.96 17.19
N GLU A 165 12.72 -8.25 17.40
CA GLU A 165 13.72 -9.30 17.11
C GLU A 165 13.70 -9.83 15.67
N SER A 166 12.57 -9.68 14.95
CA SER A 166 12.41 -10.27 13.60
C SER A 166 11.94 -9.26 12.57
N THR A 167 10.79 -8.63 12.80
CA THR A 167 10.19 -7.76 11.78
C THR A 167 11.03 -6.52 11.54
N LYS A 168 11.51 -5.87 12.59
CA LYS A 168 12.31 -4.64 12.48
C LYS A 168 13.65 -4.89 11.77
N PRO A 169 14.45 -5.93 12.08
CA PRO A 169 15.63 -6.28 11.28
C PRO A 169 15.31 -6.52 9.79
N ILE A 170 14.21 -7.21 9.47
CA ILE A 170 13.77 -7.42 8.08
C ILE A 170 13.44 -6.08 7.44
N LEU A 171 12.62 -5.23 8.09
CA LEU A 171 12.25 -3.93 7.55
C LEU A 171 13.46 -3.00 7.41
N THR A 172 14.42 -3.02 8.33
CA THR A 172 15.70 -2.29 8.24
C THR A 172 16.57 -2.83 7.10
N PHE A 173 16.59 -4.14 6.89
CA PHE A 173 17.28 -4.74 5.75
C PHE A 173 16.63 -4.34 4.42
N LEU A 174 15.30 -4.38 4.35
CA LEU A 174 14.53 -4.02 3.16
C LEU A 174 14.69 -2.54 2.81
N SER A 175 14.57 -1.69 3.82
CA SER A 175 14.76 -0.27 3.66
C SER A 175 16.23 0.06 3.39
N ARG A 176 17.18 -0.74 3.90
CA ARG A 176 18.61 -0.40 3.92
C ARG A 176 18.88 0.89 4.72
N TYR A 177 17.97 1.27 5.62
CA TYR A 177 18.06 2.51 6.40
C TYR A 177 18.00 2.25 7.90
N GLU A 178 19.04 2.72 8.61
CA GLU A 178 19.19 2.52 10.04
C GLU A 178 18.38 3.53 10.88
N ASN A 179 17.95 4.66 10.30
CA ASN A 179 17.35 5.81 11.01
C ASN A 179 15.88 6.06 10.67
N ILE A 180 15.08 5.00 10.52
CA ILE A 180 13.63 5.14 10.34
C ILE A 180 12.99 5.57 11.66
N ASP A 181 12.21 6.66 11.62
CA ASP A 181 11.33 7.02 12.73
C ASP A 181 10.09 6.11 12.75
N TRP A 182 10.24 4.98 13.44
CA TRP A 182 9.21 3.96 13.57
C TRP A 182 7.89 4.46 14.18
N LYS A 183 7.90 5.56 14.93
CA LYS A 183 6.67 6.15 15.47
C LYS A 183 5.79 6.76 14.38
N ASN A 184 6.41 7.23 13.29
CA ASN A 184 5.70 7.84 12.17
C ASN A 184 5.21 6.82 11.13
N VAL A 185 5.58 5.53 11.27
CA VAL A 185 5.14 4.42 10.42
C VAL A 185 4.60 3.27 11.26
N ASP A 186 4.06 3.57 12.43
CA ASP A 186 3.60 2.58 13.41
C ASP A 186 2.50 1.67 12.84
N LEU A 187 1.54 2.23 12.09
CA LEU A 187 0.50 1.44 11.41
C LEU A 187 1.12 0.41 10.46
N TRP A 188 1.98 0.86 9.55
CA TRP A 188 2.65 -0.02 8.60
C TRP A 188 3.49 -1.09 9.31
N ALA A 189 4.37 -0.68 10.21
CA ALA A 189 5.33 -1.57 10.85
C ALA A 189 4.64 -2.67 11.68
N ASN A 190 3.60 -2.31 12.45
CA ASN A 190 2.86 -3.29 13.25
C ASN A 190 1.90 -4.14 12.40
N THR A 191 1.32 -3.60 11.33
CA THR A 191 0.48 -4.40 10.41
C THR A 191 1.35 -5.39 9.62
N PHE A 192 2.52 -4.95 9.15
CA PHE A 192 3.52 -5.82 8.54
C PHE A 192 3.99 -6.91 9.50
N ASN A 193 4.18 -6.59 10.79
CA ASN A 193 4.46 -7.59 11.82
C ASN A 193 3.37 -8.67 11.91
N GLN A 194 2.10 -8.27 11.91
CA GLN A 194 0.98 -9.24 11.92
C GLN A 194 0.94 -10.07 10.65
N TRP A 195 1.26 -9.47 9.50
CA TRP A 195 1.37 -10.19 8.24
C TRP A 195 2.51 -11.22 8.29
N MET A 196 3.67 -10.85 8.83
CA MET A 196 4.79 -11.76 9.04
C MET A 196 4.43 -12.90 10.01
N ILE A 197 3.74 -12.61 11.11
CA ILE A 197 3.23 -13.64 12.05
C ILE A 197 2.26 -14.59 11.34
N LEU A 198 1.35 -14.05 10.52
CA LEU A 198 0.39 -14.85 9.76
C LEU A 198 1.11 -15.83 8.82
N LEU A 199 2.10 -15.31 8.09
CA LEU A 199 2.94 -16.13 7.23
C LEU A 199 3.78 -17.15 7.97
N ALA A 200 4.21 -16.80 9.18
CA ALA A 200 4.97 -17.72 10.01
C ALA A 200 4.13 -18.89 10.54
N ARG A 201 2.82 -18.67 10.73
CA ARG A 201 1.90 -19.68 11.27
C ARG A 201 1.37 -20.66 10.23
N ASP A 202 1.29 -20.24 8.96
CA ASP A 202 0.71 -21.04 7.88
C ASP A 202 1.52 -20.92 6.59
N LEU A 203 2.35 -21.93 6.35
CA LEU A 203 3.21 -22.06 5.16
C LEU A 203 2.41 -22.27 3.86
N HIS A 204 1.10 -22.56 3.94
CA HIS A 204 0.24 -22.78 2.79
C HIS A 204 -0.52 -21.51 2.35
N ILE A 205 -0.36 -20.39 3.06
CA ILE A 205 -0.96 -19.13 2.65
C ILE A 205 -0.42 -18.71 1.27
N LYS A 206 -1.33 -18.65 0.30
CA LYS A 206 -1.04 -18.12 -1.03
C LYS A 206 -1.05 -16.60 -0.99
N LEU A 207 0.13 -16.03 -0.77
CA LEU A 207 0.36 -14.59 -0.94
C LEU A 207 0.11 -14.16 -2.37
N LYS A 208 -0.70 -13.12 -2.54
CA LYS A 208 -0.82 -12.40 -3.82
C LYS A 208 0.05 -11.16 -3.77
N VAL A 209 0.59 -10.75 -4.92
CA VAL A 209 1.35 -9.50 -5.04
C VAL A 209 0.54 -8.29 -4.56
N ASN A 210 -0.78 -8.30 -4.77
CA ASN A 210 -1.67 -7.24 -4.27
C ASN A 210 -1.61 -7.09 -2.74
N ASP A 211 -1.50 -8.21 -2.00
CA ASP A 211 -1.48 -8.17 -0.53
C ASP A 211 -0.27 -7.38 -0.01
N PHE A 212 0.85 -7.43 -0.74
CA PHE A 212 2.03 -6.65 -0.40
C PHE A 212 1.83 -5.17 -0.69
N ASN A 213 1.24 -4.81 -1.84
CA ASN A 213 0.93 -3.41 -2.16
C ASN A 213 -0.01 -2.79 -1.13
N ASP A 214 -1.07 -3.52 -0.74
CA ASP A 214 -2.05 -3.07 0.24
C ASP A 214 -1.36 -2.73 1.58
N ILE A 215 -0.42 -3.60 2.02
CA ILE A 215 0.39 -3.35 3.22
C ILE A 215 1.35 -2.17 3.02
N MET A 216 2.03 -2.08 1.88
CA MET A 216 2.97 -0.99 1.62
C MET A 216 2.26 0.38 1.54
N ASN A 217 0.98 0.43 1.16
CA ASN A 217 0.20 1.66 1.18
C ASN A 217 0.04 2.25 2.59
N LEU A 218 0.11 1.41 3.63
CA LEU A 218 0.01 1.86 5.02
C LEU A 218 1.16 2.75 5.47
N ILE A 219 2.28 2.75 4.73
CA ILE A 219 3.45 3.58 5.07
C ILE A 219 3.14 5.09 5.06
N TYR A 220 2.18 5.50 4.24
CA TYR A 220 1.79 6.90 4.12
C TYR A 220 0.89 7.36 5.27
N VAL A 221 0.43 6.44 6.12
CA VAL A 221 -0.47 6.70 7.24
C VAL A 221 0.37 7.02 8.48
N LYS A 222 0.31 8.28 8.91
CA LYS A 222 0.98 8.78 10.11
C LYS A 222 0.01 8.90 11.28
N PRO A 223 0.50 8.96 12.53
CA PRO A 223 -0.32 9.33 13.68
C PRO A 223 -1.16 10.58 13.41
N GLY A 224 -2.47 10.48 13.67
CA GLY A 224 -3.45 11.55 13.40
C GLY A 224 -4.04 11.55 11.99
N THR A 225 -3.66 10.61 11.12
CA THR A 225 -4.30 10.37 9.82
C THR A 225 -5.07 9.06 9.85
N MET A 226 -6.10 8.96 9.01
CA MET A 226 -6.91 7.76 8.86
C MET A 226 -6.52 7.02 7.58
N TYR A 227 -6.83 5.73 7.52
CA TYR A 227 -6.73 4.88 6.36
C TYR A 227 -8.11 4.38 5.97
N TRP A 228 -8.45 4.47 4.68
CA TRP A 228 -9.72 4.01 4.16
C TRP A 228 -9.49 2.95 3.09
N THR A 229 -10.02 1.75 3.33
CA THR A 229 -9.97 0.61 2.44
C THR A 229 -11.28 -0.18 2.53
N ARG A 230 -11.62 -0.88 1.45
CA ARG A 230 -12.71 -1.87 1.41
C ARG A 230 -12.22 -3.32 1.49
N ASP A 231 -10.92 -3.54 1.70
CA ASP A 231 -10.39 -4.87 1.96
C ASP A 231 -10.68 -5.32 3.41
N LEU A 232 -11.93 -5.76 3.59
CA LEU A 232 -12.44 -6.26 4.86
C LEU A 232 -11.93 -7.67 5.20
N VAL A 233 -11.24 -8.34 4.27
CA VAL A 233 -10.87 -9.76 4.39
C VAL A 233 -9.41 -9.95 4.74
N ARG A 234 -8.51 -9.06 4.30
CA ARG A 234 -7.06 -9.22 4.53
C ARG A 234 -6.50 -8.05 5.32
N THR A 235 -6.53 -6.85 4.76
CA THR A 235 -5.87 -5.66 5.33
C THR A 235 -6.51 -5.21 6.64
N VAL A 236 -7.84 -5.06 6.68
CA VAL A 236 -8.55 -4.64 7.90
C VAL A 236 -8.34 -5.62 9.07
N PRO A 237 -8.48 -6.95 8.89
CA PRO A 237 -8.16 -7.90 9.95
C PRO A 237 -6.74 -7.81 10.49
N LEU A 238 -5.73 -7.59 9.62
CA LEU A 238 -4.34 -7.43 10.03
C LEU A 238 -4.13 -6.18 10.89
N ILE A 239 -4.70 -5.05 10.46
CA ILE A 239 -4.65 -3.77 11.21
C ILE A 239 -5.31 -3.93 12.59
N LYS A 240 -6.48 -4.58 12.64
CA LYS A 240 -7.18 -4.84 13.90
C LYS A 240 -6.42 -5.81 14.80
N ALA A 241 -5.79 -6.84 14.23
CA ALA A 241 -4.94 -7.78 14.98
C ALA A 241 -3.71 -7.09 15.58
N ALA A 242 -3.20 -6.04 14.92
CA ALA A 242 -2.13 -5.19 15.44
C ALA A 242 -2.58 -4.25 16.57
N GLY A 243 -3.88 -4.19 16.89
CA GLY A 243 -4.45 -3.25 17.86
C GLY A 243 -4.58 -1.82 17.35
N LEU A 244 -4.45 -1.61 16.03
CA LEU A 244 -4.37 -0.30 15.39
C LEU A 244 -5.65 0.07 14.62
N GLY A 245 -6.79 -0.49 15.03
CA GLY A 245 -8.09 -0.21 14.41
C GLY A 245 -8.51 1.26 14.47
N HIS A 246 -7.95 2.06 15.37
CA HIS A 246 -8.21 3.50 15.46
C HIS A 246 -7.69 4.30 14.25
N TYR A 247 -6.83 3.72 13.42
CA TYR A 247 -6.42 4.30 12.13
C TYR A 247 -7.48 4.08 11.03
N LEU A 248 -8.46 3.19 11.19
CA LEU A 248 -9.42 2.86 10.15
C LEU A 248 -10.57 3.86 10.09
N LEU A 249 -10.86 4.37 8.90
CA LEU A 249 -12.12 5.07 8.64
C LEU A 249 -13.22 4.04 8.39
N GLU A 250 -14.03 3.76 9.41
CA GLU A 250 -15.18 2.85 9.33
C GLU A 250 -16.42 3.62 8.83
N ARG A 251 -16.67 3.59 7.52
CA ARG A 251 -17.85 4.16 6.84
C ARG A 251 -18.31 3.22 5.73
#